data_AF-A0A7X9HCL2-F1
#
_entry.id   AF-A0A7X9HCL2-F1
#
_cell.length_a   1.000
_cell.length_b   1.000
_cell.length_c   1.000
_cell.angle_alpha   90.00
_cell.angle_beta   90.00
_cell.angle_gamma   90.00
#
_symmetry.space_group_name_H-M   'P 1'
#
loop_
_entity.id
_entity.type
_entity.pdbx_description
1 polymer ?
#
loop_
_entity_poly.entity_id
_entity_poly.type
_entity_poly.pdbx_seq_one_letter_code
_entity_poly.pdbx_strand_id
1 'polypeptide(L)'
;MENILIIKHDQILDRDSLKIACQTMQYLDEITRYCMGWLSNTQGKERVYGNFGIQLISPKTNEVVAMAGFDLTDNGLIITNSPQGTRGAEVSRKGKSFLLNSNFRELMIEKLKLIAKKLGYKKIFALPFDKTLSVEIGLHDQEPNKYDLIRKNTDELYVRLGFTMNNDLYWELSID
;
A
#
# COMPACT_ATOMS: atom_id res chain seq x y z
N MET A 1 21.82 16.84 9.80
CA MET A 1 20.36 16.66 9.80
C MET A 1 19.86 17.32 8.53
N GLU A 2 19.48 16.52 7.53
CA GLU A 2 18.88 17.06 6.31
C GLU A 2 17.51 17.63 6.67
N ASN A 3 17.24 18.86 6.22
CA ASN A 3 15.94 19.49 6.36
C ASN A 3 14.94 18.67 5.54
N ILE A 4 14.20 17.78 6.20
CA ILE A 4 13.05 17.11 5.59
C ILE A 4 12.05 18.21 5.28
N LEU A 5 11.87 18.49 3.99
CA LEU A 5 10.89 19.45 3.51
C LEU A 5 9.51 18.80 3.69
N ILE A 6 8.93 18.95 4.88
CA ILE A 6 7.55 18.55 5.17
C ILE A 6 6.65 19.55 4.47
N ILE A 7 6.30 19.27 3.21
CA ILE A 7 5.17 19.94 2.58
C ILE A 7 3.92 19.45 3.29
N LYS A 8 3.13 20.38 3.84
CA LYS A 8 1.89 20.08 4.55
C LYS A 8 0.99 19.23 3.64
N HIS A 9 0.33 18.27 4.28
CA HIS A 9 -0.62 17.27 3.78
C HIS A 9 -1.77 17.78 2.87
N ASP A 10 -1.83 19.08 2.58
CA ASP A 10 -2.97 19.77 1.99
C ASP A 10 -2.82 20.13 0.50
N GLN A 11 -1.75 19.68 -0.17
CA GLN A 11 -1.46 20.11 -1.55
C GLN A 11 -1.81 19.10 -2.66
N ILE A 12 -2.15 17.86 -2.33
CA ILE A 12 -2.57 16.89 -3.36
C ILE A 12 -4.07 17.06 -3.58
N LEU A 13 -4.41 17.66 -4.71
CA LEU A 13 -5.79 17.88 -5.15
C LEU A 13 -6.10 17.14 -6.47
N ASP A 14 -5.08 16.62 -7.15
CA ASP A 14 -5.22 15.97 -8.45
C ASP A 14 -4.14 14.90 -8.71
N ARG A 15 -4.30 14.20 -9.84
CA ARG A 15 -3.42 13.11 -10.31
C ARG A 15 -1.99 13.58 -10.60
N ASP A 16 -1.81 14.78 -11.14
CA ASP A 16 -0.48 15.29 -11.51
C ASP A 16 0.33 15.67 -10.26
N SER A 17 -0.32 16.28 -9.28
CA SER A 17 0.25 16.58 -7.97
C SER A 17 0.66 15.30 -7.24
N LEU A 18 -0.18 14.25 -7.30
CA LEU A 18 0.18 12.93 -6.75
C LEU A 18 1.40 12.33 -7.46
N LYS A 19 1.46 12.41 -8.79
CA LYS A 19 2.61 11.93 -9.56
C LYS A 19 3.89 12.64 -9.16
N ILE A 20 3.86 13.96 -9.00
CA ILE A 20 5.01 14.75 -8.52
C ILE A 20 5.40 14.30 -7.11
N ALA A 21 4.44 14.14 -6.20
CA ALA A 21 4.68 13.69 -4.83
C ALA A 21 5.36 12.30 -4.80
N CYS A 22 4.90 11.37 -5.64
CA CYS A 22 5.50 10.05 -5.80
C CYS A 22 6.91 10.09 -6.42
N GLN A 23 7.15 10.91 -7.45
CA GLN A 23 8.46 11.06 -8.10
C GLN A 23 9.50 11.72 -7.19
N THR A 24 9.06 12.66 -6.36
CA THR A 24 9.91 13.37 -5.39
C THR A 24 9.97 12.69 -4.02
N MET A 25 9.33 11.52 -3.88
CA MET A 25 9.24 10.74 -2.64
C MET A 25 8.84 11.60 -1.44
N GLN A 26 7.80 12.42 -1.60
CA GLN A 26 7.32 13.30 -0.54
C GLN A 26 6.75 12.51 0.62
N TYR A 27 6.99 13.00 1.83
CA TYR A 27 6.38 12.44 3.04
C TYR A 27 4.91 12.85 3.12
N LEU A 28 4.05 11.85 3.28
CA LEU A 28 2.64 12.02 3.60
C LEU A 28 2.47 12.45 5.07
N ASP A 29 3.29 11.86 5.95
CA ASP A 29 3.42 12.17 7.38
C ASP A 29 4.80 11.75 7.88
N GLU A 30 5.03 11.77 9.19
CA GLU A 30 6.34 11.47 9.80
C GLU A 30 6.91 10.08 9.46
N ILE A 31 6.06 9.12 9.12
CA ILE A 31 6.46 7.72 8.90
C ILE A 31 5.97 7.16 7.56
N THR A 32 5.18 7.91 6.80
CA THR A 32 4.61 7.45 5.53
C THR A 32 5.09 8.33 4.40
N ARG A 33 5.52 7.72 3.31
CA ARG A 33 6.08 8.41 2.14
C ARG A 33 5.42 7.93 0.86
N TYR A 34 5.18 8.84 -0.08
CA TYR A 34 4.74 8.49 -1.42
C TYR A 34 5.86 7.81 -2.21
N CYS A 35 5.49 6.89 -3.11
CA CYS A 35 6.43 6.31 -4.07
C CYS A 35 5.74 6.05 -5.42
N MET A 36 6.52 5.97 -6.48
CA MET A 36 6.03 5.50 -7.77
C MET A 36 5.79 3.99 -7.74
N GLY A 37 4.73 3.55 -8.39
CA GLY A 37 4.39 2.13 -8.50
C GLY A 37 5.29 1.36 -9.49
N TRP A 38 6.09 2.05 -10.29
CA TRP A 38 7.12 1.46 -11.14
C TRP A 38 8.23 2.49 -11.36
N LEU A 39 9.47 2.18 -10.99
CA LEU A 39 10.64 2.79 -11.60
C LEU A 39 11.73 1.72 -11.68
N SER A 40 11.80 1.06 -12.84
CA SER A 40 12.98 0.30 -13.25
C SER A 40 14.15 1.29 -13.38
N ASN A 41 15.15 1.17 -12.51
CA ASN A 41 16.59 1.32 -12.79
C ASN A 41 17.40 1.49 -11.50
N THR A 42 17.37 0.51 -10.60
CA THR A 42 18.48 0.24 -9.67
C THR A 42 18.25 -1.12 -9.02
N GLN A 43 19.33 -1.87 -8.86
CA GLN A 43 19.38 -3.19 -8.23
C GLN A 43 18.66 -3.21 -6.87
N GLY A 44 17.45 -3.79 -6.80
CA GLY A 44 16.72 -3.99 -5.55
C GLY A 44 15.30 -4.47 -5.80
N LYS A 45 14.95 -5.63 -5.25
CA LYS A 45 13.80 -6.47 -5.61
C LYS A 45 12.52 -6.11 -4.84
N GLU A 46 11.97 -4.91 -5.03
CA GLU A 46 10.64 -4.61 -4.48
C GLU A 46 9.70 -4.05 -5.55
N ARG A 47 8.66 -4.82 -5.87
CA ARG A 47 7.57 -4.41 -6.76
C ARG A 47 6.43 -3.85 -5.91
N VAL A 48 6.05 -2.60 -6.15
CA VAL A 48 4.72 -2.10 -5.78
C VAL A 48 3.81 -2.42 -6.97
N TYR A 49 2.74 -3.19 -6.80
CA TYR A 49 1.76 -3.35 -7.88
C TYR A 49 0.83 -2.12 -7.89
N GLY A 50 0.74 -1.42 -9.02
CA GLY A 50 0.00 -0.15 -9.22
C GLY A 50 0.88 0.91 -9.89
N ASN A 51 0.31 2.04 -10.33
CA ASN A 51 1.07 3.19 -10.85
C ASN A 51 1.63 4.08 -9.73
N PHE A 52 1.00 4.04 -8.55
CA PHE A 52 1.38 4.80 -7.36
C PHE A 52 1.51 3.88 -6.15
N GLY A 53 2.15 4.37 -5.09
CA GLY A 53 2.26 3.65 -3.84
C GLY A 53 2.57 4.53 -2.64
N ILE A 54 2.49 3.90 -1.48
CA ILE A 54 2.98 4.45 -0.22
C ILE A 54 3.93 3.46 0.46
N GLN A 55 4.94 4.00 1.12
CA GLN A 55 5.92 3.27 1.92
C GLN A 55 5.74 3.67 3.38
N LEU A 56 5.83 2.68 4.27
CA LEU A 56 5.94 2.90 5.70
C LEU A 56 7.41 2.81 6.11
N ILE A 57 7.89 3.84 6.79
CA ILE A 57 9.27 4.03 7.19
C ILE A 57 9.38 3.84 8.71
N SER A 58 10.30 2.99 9.15
CA SER A 58 10.60 2.82 10.57
C SER A 58 11.27 4.09 11.11
N PRO A 59 10.70 4.81 12.08
CA PRO A 59 11.30 6.05 12.59
C PRO A 59 12.64 5.80 13.32
N LYS A 60 12.88 4.57 13.79
CA LYS A 60 14.12 4.20 14.50
C LYS A 60 15.29 3.89 13.58
N THR A 61 15.00 3.43 12.37
CA THR A 61 16.02 2.89 11.45
C THR A 61 16.02 3.55 10.09
N ASN A 62 14.99 4.36 9.80
CA ASN A 62 14.71 4.96 8.50
C ASN A 62 14.58 3.94 7.35
N GLU A 63 14.29 2.68 7.69
CA GLU A 63 14.10 1.59 6.73
C GLU A 63 12.66 1.58 6.22
N VAL A 64 12.47 1.26 4.93
CA VAL A 64 11.16 0.89 4.41
C VAL A 64 10.79 -0.47 5.01
N VAL A 65 9.71 -0.52 5.78
CA VAL A 65 9.27 -1.75 6.46
C VAL A 65 8.02 -2.36 5.85
N ALA A 66 7.23 -1.56 5.13
CA ALA A 66 6.03 -2.02 4.44
C ALA A 66 5.69 -1.11 3.25
N MET A 67 4.96 -1.67 2.29
CA MET A 67 4.58 -0.99 1.06
C MET A 67 3.14 -1.35 0.68
N ALA A 68 2.43 -0.41 0.09
CA ALA A 68 1.12 -0.62 -0.53
C ALA A 68 1.09 0.09 -1.89
N GLY A 69 0.34 -0.46 -2.82
CA GLY A 69 0.26 0.01 -4.19
C GLY A 69 -1.17 0.25 -4.63
N PHE A 70 -1.37 1.27 -5.45
CA PHE A 70 -2.70 1.65 -5.90
C PHE A 70 -2.69 2.30 -7.28
N ASP A 71 -3.86 2.26 -7.91
CA ASP A 71 -4.19 2.93 -9.15
C ASP A 71 -5.36 3.90 -8.96
N LEU A 72 -5.44 4.88 -9.86
CA LEU A 72 -6.56 5.81 -9.92
C LEU A 72 -7.43 5.46 -11.12
N THR A 73 -8.74 5.42 -10.90
CA THR A 73 -9.78 5.24 -11.93
C THR A 73 -10.78 6.38 -11.85
N ASP A 74 -11.65 6.50 -12.85
CA ASP A 74 -12.70 7.51 -12.88
C ASP A 74 -13.65 7.44 -11.67
N ASN A 75 -13.78 6.24 -11.07
CA ASN A 75 -14.72 5.97 -9.98
C ASN A 75 -14.08 5.95 -8.59
N GLY A 76 -12.75 6.00 -8.48
CA GLY A 76 -12.08 5.87 -7.20
C GLY A 76 -10.62 5.42 -7.27
N LEU A 77 -10.03 5.27 -6.08
CA LEU A 77 -8.73 4.67 -5.87
C LEU A 77 -8.87 3.15 -5.76
N ILE A 78 -8.09 2.38 -6.51
CA ILE A 78 -8.06 0.91 -6.42
C ILE A 78 -6.74 0.47 -5.77
N ILE A 79 -6.82 -0.26 -4.66
CA ILE A 79 -5.67 -0.89 -4.02
C ILE A 79 -5.30 -2.12 -4.83
N THR A 80 -4.23 -2.01 -5.60
CA THR A 80 -3.70 -3.04 -6.50
C THR A 80 -2.64 -3.91 -5.83
N ASN A 81 -2.01 -3.41 -4.75
CA ASN A 81 -1.21 -4.19 -3.83
C ASN A 81 -1.62 -3.87 -2.41
N SER A 82 -2.18 -4.84 -1.70
CA SER A 82 -2.51 -4.69 -0.29
C SER A 82 -1.25 -4.39 0.54
N PRO A 83 -1.35 -3.71 1.69
CA PRO A 83 -0.19 -3.45 2.53
C PRO A 83 0.58 -4.73 2.90
N GLN A 84 1.82 -4.83 2.41
CA GLN A 84 2.73 -5.94 2.67
C GLN A 84 3.97 -5.44 3.40
N GLY A 85 4.42 -6.21 4.39
CA GLY A 85 5.71 -5.97 5.03
C GLY A 85 6.86 -6.38 4.11
N THR A 86 7.92 -5.58 4.07
CA THR A 86 9.18 -5.92 3.39
C THR A 86 9.77 -7.18 4.02
N ARG A 87 10.20 -8.13 3.19
CA ARG A 87 10.67 -9.45 3.61
C ARG A 87 12.20 -9.54 3.60
N GLY A 88 12.75 -10.51 4.34
CA GLY A 88 14.14 -10.95 4.17
C GLY A 88 15.18 -10.18 4.97
N ALA A 89 16.42 -10.14 4.45
CA ALA A 89 17.59 -9.51 5.08
C ALA A 89 17.60 -7.97 4.92
N GLU A 90 16.65 -7.42 4.15
CA GLU A 90 16.58 -6.00 3.77
C GLU A 90 16.09 -5.10 4.91
N VAL A 91 15.43 -5.69 5.93
CA VAL A 91 14.98 -4.96 7.13
C VAL A 91 15.70 -5.49 8.36
N SER A 92 16.32 -4.58 9.10
CA SER A 92 16.95 -4.90 10.38
C SER A 92 15.96 -5.52 11.37
N ARG A 93 16.47 -6.19 12.41
CA ARG A 93 15.65 -6.70 13.51
C ARG A 93 14.79 -5.61 14.16
N LYS A 94 15.30 -4.37 14.23
CA LYS A 94 14.58 -3.21 14.78
C LYS A 94 13.42 -2.79 13.87
N GLY A 95 13.64 -2.72 12.55
CA GLY A 95 12.56 -2.46 11.58
C GLY A 95 11.48 -3.54 11.59
N LYS A 96 11.88 -4.82 11.65
CA LYS A 96 10.94 -5.95 11.79
C LYS A 96 10.10 -5.87 13.08
N SER A 97 10.73 -5.48 14.18
CA SER A 97 10.02 -5.29 15.46
C SER A 97 8.98 -4.16 15.38
N PHE A 98 9.26 -3.08 14.66
CA PHE A 98 8.27 -2.01 14.42
C PHE A 98 7.08 -2.54 13.61
N LEU A 99 7.33 -3.31 12.55
CA LEU A 99 6.27 -3.93 11.74
C LEU A 99 5.38 -4.88 12.56
N LEU A 100 5.99 -5.75 13.38
CA LEU A 100 5.25 -6.74 14.19
C LEU A 100 4.40 -6.12 15.30
N ASN A 101 4.84 -4.99 15.85
CA ASN A 101 4.14 -4.31 16.94
C ASN A 101 3.20 -3.20 16.45
N SER A 102 3.07 -3.01 15.14
CA SER A 102 2.16 -2.01 14.56
C SER A 102 1.00 -2.69 13.84
N ASN A 103 -0.17 -2.07 13.91
CA ASN A 103 -1.28 -2.36 12.99
C ASN A 103 -1.00 -1.73 11.62
N PHE A 104 0.19 -1.98 11.05
CA PHE A 104 0.69 -1.25 9.88
C PHE A 104 -0.26 -1.35 8.69
N ARG A 105 -0.94 -2.49 8.52
CA ARG A 105 -1.90 -2.69 7.43
C ARG A 105 -3.09 -1.74 7.56
N GLU A 106 -3.69 -1.65 8.74
CA GLU A 106 -4.80 -0.74 9.01
C GLU A 106 -4.37 0.71 8.84
N LEU A 107 -3.21 1.07 9.41
CA LEU A 107 -2.61 2.40 9.27
C LEU A 107 -2.43 2.78 7.79
N MET A 108 -1.85 1.90 6.97
CA MET A 108 -1.64 2.18 5.55
C MET A 108 -2.95 2.26 4.76
N ILE A 109 -3.96 1.45 5.09
CA ILE A 109 -5.29 1.58 4.48
C ILE A 109 -5.92 2.93 4.84
N GLU A 110 -5.81 3.40 6.09
CA GLU A 110 -6.29 4.74 6.47
C GLU A 110 -5.58 5.85 5.69
N LYS A 111 -4.27 5.71 5.41
CA LYS A 111 -3.54 6.64 4.55
C LYS A 111 -4.06 6.63 3.10
N LEU A 112 -4.40 5.46 2.56
CA LEU A 112 -5.00 5.36 1.22
C LEU A 112 -6.40 5.98 1.16
N LYS A 113 -7.23 5.80 2.20
CA LYS A 113 -8.52 6.50 2.32
C LYS A 113 -8.33 8.02 2.30
N LEU A 114 -7.35 8.52 3.04
CA LEU A 114 -7.04 9.94 3.12
C LEU A 114 -6.60 10.51 1.76
N ILE A 115 -5.74 9.78 1.04
CA ILE A 115 -5.37 10.13 -0.35
C ILE A 115 -6.60 10.17 -1.24
N ALA A 116 -7.46 9.15 -1.19
CA ALA A 116 -8.66 9.09 -2.01
C ALA A 116 -9.62 10.27 -1.73
N LYS A 117 -9.84 10.62 -0.45
CA LYS A 117 -10.64 11.80 -0.07
C LYS A 117 -10.06 13.10 -0.60
N LYS A 118 -8.74 13.28 -0.51
CA LYS A 118 -8.04 14.48 -1.00
C LYS A 118 -8.14 14.64 -2.52
N LEU A 119 -8.19 13.52 -3.24
CA LEU A 119 -8.45 13.49 -4.69
C LEU A 119 -9.94 13.64 -5.05
N GLY A 120 -10.83 13.84 -4.07
CA GLY A 120 -12.26 14.03 -4.30
C GLY A 120 -13.04 12.74 -4.56
N TYR A 121 -12.45 11.57 -4.34
CA TYR A 121 -13.15 10.30 -4.49
C TYR A 121 -14.05 10.00 -3.30
N LYS A 122 -15.19 9.38 -3.58
CA LYS A 122 -16.15 8.90 -2.59
C LYS A 122 -16.02 7.41 -2.30
N LYS A 123 -15.16 6.72 -3.04
CA LYS A 123 -14.97 5.28 -2.95
C LYS A 123 -13.51 4.90 -3.03
N ILE A 124 -13.18 3.84 -2.31
CA ILE A 124 -11.93 3.11 -2.44
C ILE A 124 -12.28 1.64 -2.71
N PHE A 125 -11.56 1.05 -3.65
CA PHE A 125 -11.69 -0.35 -4.01
C PHE A 125 -10.41 -1.08 -3.62
N ALA A 126 -10.48 -2.38 -3.45
CA ALA A 126 -9.32 -3.25 -3.34
C ALA A 126 -9.54 -4.52 -4.14
N LEU A 127 -8.48 -4.96 -4.81
CA LEU A 127 -8.49 -6.24 -5.48
C LEU A 127 -8.60 -7.36 -4.44
N PRO A 128 -9.45 -8.38 -4.65
CA PRO A 128 -9.35 -9.61 -3.89
C PRO A 128 -7.96 -10.23 -4.14
N PHE A 129 -7.50 -11.04 -3.20
CA PHE A 129 -6.25 -11.75 -3.41
C PHE A 129 -6.37 -12.70 -4.61
N ASP A 130 -5.69 -12.37 -5.72
CA ASP A 130 -5.83 -13.10 -6.98
C ASP A 130 -4.98 -14.39 -7.00
N LYS A 131 -5.64 -15.49 -7.37
CA LYS A 131 -5.08 -16.83 -7.54
C LYS A 131 -4.09 -16.89 -8.71
N THR A 132 -4.34 -16.12 -9.79
CA THR A 132 -3.50 -16.15 -11.00
C THR A 132 -2.13 -15.54 -10.76
N LEU A 133 -2.08 -14.39 -10.08
CA LEU A 133 -0.84 -13.72 -9.68
C LEU A 133 -0.01 -14.54 -8.70
N SER A 134 -0.66 -15.38 -7.87
CA SER A 134 0.00 -16.25 -6.89
C SER A 134 0.53 -17.57 -7.47
N VAL A 135 -0.04 -18.04 -8.59
CA VAL A 135 0.52 -19.13 -9.41
C VAL A 135 1.82 -18.67 -10.09
N GLU A 136 1.87 -17.47 -10.67
CA GLU A 136 3.08 -16.93 -11.31
C GLU A 136 4.28 -16.75 -10.36
N ILE A 137 4.04 -16.41 -9.10
CA ILE A 137 5.06 -16.28 -8.04
C ILE A 137 5.34 -17.60 -7.29
N GLY A 138 4.83 -18.73 -7.78
CA GLY A 138 5.14 -20.07 -7.25
C GLY A 138 4.57 -20.36 -5.86
N LEU A 139 3.58 -19.59 -5.39
CA LEU A 139 2.94 -19.84 -4.09
C LEU A 139 1.95 -21.01 -4.15
N HIS A 140 1.46 -21.34 -5.35
CA HIS A 140 0.40 -22.31 -5.53
C HIS A 140 0.87 -23.77 -5.60
N ASP A 141 2.12 -24.00 -6.02
CA ASP A 141 2.64 -25.34 -6.31
C ASP A 141 3.30 -26.03 -5.10
N GLN A 142 3.52 -25.32 -3.99
CA GLN A 142 4.25 -25.88 -2.85
C GLN A 142 3.38 -26.10 -1.60
N GLU A 143 2.36 -25.26 -1.33
CA GLU A 143 1.54 -25.37 -0.10
C GLU A 143 0.13 -24.77 -0.29
N PRO A 144 -0.87 -25.53 -0.79
CA PRO A 144 -2.24 -25.02 -1.02
C PRO A 144 -2.86 -24.33 0.21
N ASN A 145 -2.56 -24.83 1.42
CA ASN A 145 -3.03 -24.26 2.68
C ASN A 145 -2.52 -22.83 2.95
N LYS A 146 -1.37 -22.45 2.39
CA LYS A 146 -0.77 -21.13 2.59
C LYS A 146 -1.45 -20.07 1.73
N TYR A 147 -1.88 -20.43 0.53
CA TYR A 147 -2.68 -19.56 -0.33
C TYR A 147 -4.00 -19.19 0.36
N ASP A 148 -4.77 -20.20 0.80
CA ASP A 148 -6.07 -19.97 1.43
C ASP A 148 -5.93 -19.16 2.72
N LEU A 149 -4.87 -19.40 3.51
CA LEU A 149 -4.58 -18.61 4.71
C LEU A 149 -4.25 -17.14 4.39
N ILE A 150 -3.42 -16.87 3.38
CA ILE A 150 -3.07 -15.49 2.98
C ILE A 150 -4.29 -14.76 2.43
N ARG A 151 -5.07 -15.42 1.58
CA ARG A 151 -6.32 -14.89 1.06
C ARG A 151 -7.28 -14.54 2.20
N LYS A 152 -7.56 -15.51 3.08
CA LYS A 152 -8.45 -15.31 4.24
C LYS A 152 -8.00 -14.12 5.08
N ASN A 153 -6.71 -14.03 5.41
CA ASN A 153 -6.18 -12.91 6.21
C ASN A 153 -6.31 -11.55 5.50
N THR A 154 -6.22 -11.51 4.18
CA THR A 154 -6.34 -10.28 3.37
C THR A 154 -7.80 -9.85 3.25
N ASP A 155 -8.68 -10.79 2.92
CA ASP A 155 -10.12 -10.57 2.83
C ASP A 155 -10.71 -10.17 4.20
N GLU A 156 -10.31 -10.84 5.29
CA GLU A 156 -10.71 -10.49 6.66
C GLU A 156 -10.24 -9.10 7.07
N LEU A 157 -9.05 -8.66 6.63
CA LEU A 157 -8.59 -7.29 6.88
C LEU A 157 -9.56 -6.28 6.26
N TYR A 158 -9.95 -6.48 4.99
CA TYR A 158 -10.87 -5.57 4.31
C TYR A 158 -12.25 -5.55 5.00
N VAL A 159 -12.78 -6.71 5.37
CA VAL A 159 -14.04 -6.81 6.13
C VAL A 159 -13.95 -6.04 7.45
N ARG A 160 -12.88 -6.23 8.24
CA ARG A 160 -12.69 -5.49 9.51
C ARG A 160 -12.65 -3.98 9.31
N LEU A 161 -12.16 -3.52 8.17
CA LEU A 161 -12.05 -2.11 7.82
C LEU A 161 -13.30 -1.54 7.13
N GLY A 162 -14.39 -2.33 7.09
CA GLY A 162 -15.70 -1.92 6.59
C GLY A 162 -15.91 -2.08 5.08
N PHE A 163 -14.97 -2.71 4.37
CA PHE A 163 -15.16 -3.01 2.95
C PHE A 163 -16.23 -4.09 2.78
N THR A 164 -16.99 -3.98 1.69
CA THR A 164 -18.00 -4.94 1.26
C THR A 164 -17.66 -5.43 -0.14
N MET A 165 -17.91 -6.71 -0.43
CA MET A 165 -17.70 -7.23 -1.79
C MET A 165 -18.79 -6.68 -2.71
N ASN A 166 -18.40 -6.06 -3.82
CA ASN A 166 -19.35 -5.60 -4.83
C ASN A 166 -19.61 -6.67 -5.91
N ASN A 167 -20.52 -6.37 -6.84
CA ASN A 167 -20.93 -7.31 -7.90
C ASN A 167 -19.81 -7.66 -8.89
N ASP A 168 -18.79 -6.81 -8.98
CA ASP A 168 -17.62 -6.98 -9.85
C ASP A 168 -16.47 -7.72 -9.14
N LEU A 169 -16.75 -8.31 -7.97
CA LEU A 169 -15.79 -9.03 -7.13
C LEU A 169 -14.62 -8.19 -6.60
N TYR A 170 -14.81 -6.87 -6.47
CA TYR A 170 -13.90 -5.99 -5.75
C TYR A 170 -14.38 -5.80 -4.31
N TRP A 171 -13.43 -5.67 -3.39
CA TRP A 171 -13.73 -5.10 -2.08
C TRP A 171 -13.94 -3.60 -2.26
N GLU A 172 -15.08 -3.07 -1.81
CA GLU A 172 -15.46 -1.66 -1.95
C GLU A 172 -15.77 -1.06 -0.58
N LEU A 173 -15.28 0.15 -0.35
CA LEU A 173 -15.62 0.97 0.81
C LEU A 173 -16.00 2.38 0.36
N SER A 174 -17.14 2.87 0.84
CA SER A 174 -17.52 4.28 0.70
C SER A 174 -16.77 5.12 1.73
N ILE A 175 -16.24 6.26 1.28
CA ILE A 175 -15.46 7.19 2.10
C ILE A 175 -16.12 8.57 2.03
N ASP A 176 -16.87 8.90 3.09
CA ASP A 176 -17.56 10.19 3.24
C ASP A 176 -16.60 11.35 3.53
#